data_AF-A0A7W2UGK1-F1
#
_entry.id   AF-A0A7W2UGK1-F1
#
_cell.length_a   1.000
_cell.length_b   1.000
_cell.length_c   1.000
_cell.angle_alpha   90.00
_cell.angle_beta   90.00
_cell.angle_gamma   90.00
#
_symmetry.space_group_name_H-M   'P 1'
#
loop_
_entity.id
_entity.type
_entity.pdbx_description
1 polymer ?
#
loop_
_entity_poly.entity_id
_entity_poly.type
_entity_poly.pdbx_seq_one_letter_code
_entity_poly.pdbx_strand_id
1 'polypeptide(L)'
;MVKELLDAVEDRDEIDIARDLAYQLPLNVISTLIGVPREDRGVLQRTADAQLALTCENPTNGDFVVQVQKAMEELQAYIKELSAERRANPRDDVISKLATATVQDRSLDEEEVVNLTVLLWLAGHLTTMSLLGNMMLTLSEHPGQLAEVRAPATSASTRIPMSSTSGATPTLNSPSPQASTTASAPTWPVSRRESRSTRSWIAMPSSPSPGSSGTPRTPSAI
;
A
#
# COMPACT_ATOMS: atom_id res chain seq x y z
N MET A 1 -19.12 2.07 2.20
CA MET A 1 -17.65 2.00 2.33
C MET A 1 -16.97 3.35 2.52
N VAL A 2 -16.98 4.29 1.56
CA VAL A 2 -16.39 5.63 1.81
C VAL A 2 -17.07 6.31 2.99
N LYS A 3 -18.41 6.35 2.98
CA LYS A 3 -19.20 6.89 4.09
C LYS A 3 -18.85 6.22 5.43
N GLU A 4 -18.82 4.90 5.48
CA GLU A 4 -18.46 4.14 6.70
C GLU A 4 -17.08 4.52 7.26
N LEU A 5 -16.07 4.76 6.41
CA LEU A 5 -14.74 5.20 6.86
C LEU A 5 -14.76 6.62 7.42
N LEU A 6 -15.58 7.51 6.84
CA LEU A 6 -15.74 8.88 7.32
C LEU A 6 -16.57 8.96 8.61
N ASP A 7 -17.66 8.20 8.68
CA ASP A 7 -18.51 8.07 9.87
C ASP A 7 -17.66 7.57 11.07
N ALA A 8 -16.66 6.71 10.84
CA ALA A 8 -15.77 6.18 11.89
C ALA A 8 -14.80 7.21 12.49
N VAL A 9 -14.66 8.38 11.86
CA VAL A 9 -13.77 9.47 12.30
C VAL A 9 -14.52 10.79 12.52
N GLU A 10 -15.85 10.80 12.42
CA GLU A 10 -16.69 12.00 12.44
C GLU A 10 -16.57 12.79 13.76
N ASP A 11 -16.43 12.10 14.89
CA ASP A 11 -16.29 12.72 16.23
C ASP A 11 -14.87 13.23 16.55
N ARG A 12 -13.95 13.20 15.58
CA ARG A 12 -12.54 13.60 15.78
C ARG A 12 -12.28 14.97 15.16
N ASP A 13 -11.57 15.82 15.90
CA ASP A 13 -11.13 17.14 15.40
C ASP A 13 -10.02 17.02 14.33
N GLU A 14 -9.26 15.92 14.35
CA GLU A 14 -8.17 15.64 13.42
C GLU A 14 -8.24 14.19 12.93
N ILE A 15 -7.84 13.98 11.67
CA ILE A 15 -7.80 12.67 11.03
C ILE A 15 -6.44 12.43 10.39
N ASP A 16 -5.96 11.18 10.45
CA ASP A 16 -4.79 10.76 9.69
C ASP A 16 -5.29 10.22 8.34
N ILE A 17 -5.21 11.04 7.29
CA ILE A 17 -5.66 10.64 5.95
C ILE A 17 -4.97 9.36 5.46
N ALA A 18 -3.69 9.17 5.78
CA ALA A 18 -2.94 8.00 5.31
C ALA A 18 -3.50 6.73 5.94
N ARG A 19 -3.63 6.72 7.27
CA ARG A 19 -4.11 5.55 8.02
C ARG A 19 -5.62 5.35 7.91
N ASP A 20 -6.39 6.41 8.10
CA ASP A 20 -7.84 6.33 8.33
C ASP A 20 -8.63 6.25 7.01
N LEU A 21 -8.03 6.65 5.87
CA LEU A 21 -8.70 6.64 4.57
C LEU A 21 -7.86 6.00 3.45
N ALA A 22 -6.67 6.53 3.16
CA ALA A 22 -5.90 6.18 1.97
C ALA A 22 -5.41 4.73 1.98
N TYR A 23 -5.07 4.19 3.15
CA TYR A 23 -4.73 2.77 3.31
C TYR A 23 -5.98 1.88 3.26
N GLN A 24 -7.04 2.25 3.99
CA GLN A 24 -8.21 1.40 4.21
C GLN A 24 -9.13 1.31 2.99
N LEU A 25 -9.35 2.44 2.31
CA LEU A 25 -10.33 2.52 1.23
C LEU A 25 -9.96 1.60 0.06
N PRO A 26 -8.74 1.67 -0.53
CA PRO A 26 -8.40 0.83 -1.67
C PRO A 26 -8.33 -0.65 -1.29
N LEU A 27 -7.82 -0.98 -0.10
CA LEU A 27 -7.76 -2.34 0.40
C LEU A 27 -9.17 -2.96 0.49
N ASN A 28 -10.13 -2.20 1.03
CA ASN A 28 -11.51 -2.65 1.13
C ASN A 28 -12.21 -2.75 -0.23
N VAL A 29 -11.95 -1.83 -1.16
CA VAL A 29 -12.47 -1.90 -2.55
C VAL A 29 -11.97 -3.19 -3.18
N ILE A 30 -10.65 -3.39 -3.24
CA ILE A 30 -10.06 -4.49 -4.00
C ILE A 30 -10.42 -5.84 -3.39
N SER A 31 -10.44 -5.95 -2.05
CA SER A 31 -10.88 -7.17 -1.34
C SER A 31 -12.31 -7.56 -1.71
N THR A 32 -13.20 -6.57 -1.82
CA THR A 32 -14.59 -6.79 -2.23
C THR A 32 -14.67 -7.25 -3.68
N LEU A 33 -13.93 -6.59 -4.59
CA LEU A 33 -13.94 -6.91 -6.02
C LEU A 33 -13.40 -8.31 -6.30
N ILE A 34 -12.33 -8.72 -5.63
CA ILE A 34 -11.78 -10.08 -5.81
C ILE A 34 -12.64 -11.16 -5.15
N GLY A 35 -13.56 -10.80 -4.26
CA GLY A 35 -14.52 -11.73 -3.67
C GLY A 35 -14.07 -12.35 -2.35
N VAL A 36 -13.12 -11.72 -1.65
CA VAL A 36 -12.67 -12.16 -0.33
C VAL A 36 -13.72 -11.82 0.72
N PRO A 37 -14.22 -12.82 1.48
CA PRO A 37 -15.14 -12.61 2.59
C PRO A 37 -14.58 -11.63 3.63
N ARG A 38 -15.47 -10.94 4.36
CA ARG A 38 -15.07 -9.87 5.28
C ARG A 38 -14.21 -10.41 6.44
N GLU A 39 -14.54 -11.60 6.91
CA GLU A 39 -13.85 -12.35 7.95
C GLU A 39 -12.40 -12.69 7.59
N ASP A 40 -12.09 -12.87 6.30
CA ASP A 40 -10.78 -13.29 5.83
C ASP A 40 -9.89 -12.13 5.39
N ARG A 41 -10.40 -10.89 5.39
CA ARG A 41 -9.63 -9.69 5.00
C ARG A 41 -8.36 -9.48 5.81
N GLY A 42 -8.28 -10.08 7.01
CA GLY A 42 -7.08 -10.06 7.83
C GLY A 42 -5.86 -10.67 7.13
N VAL A 43 -6.03 -11.65 6.23
CA VAL A 43 -4.93 -12.21 5.43
C VAL A 43 -4.35 -11.12 4.52
N LEU A 44 -5.21 -10.42 3.78
CA LEU A 44 -4.81 -9.34 2.88
C LEU A 44 -4.17 -8.17 3.62
N GLN A 45 -4.70 -7.82 4.80
CA GLN A 45 -4.12 -6.78 5.66
C GLN A 45 -2.70 -7.12 6.09
N ARG A 46 -2.45 -8.35 6.57
CA ARG A 46 -1.10 -8.79 6.95
C ARG A 46 -0.12 -8.72 5.77
N THR A 47 -0.55 -9.16 4.59
CA THR A 47 0.30 -9.09 3.39
C THR A 47 0.53 -7.64 2.95
N ALA A 48 -0.48 -6.78 3.05
CA ALA A 48 -0.36 -5.35 2.77
C ALA A 48 0.62 -4.65 3.73
N ASP A 49 0.55 -4.94 5.03
CA ASP A 49 1.44 -4.37 6.04
C ASP A 49 2.90 -4.79 5.79
N ALA A 50 3.12 -6.06 5.47
CA ALA A 50 4.45 -6.57 5.14
C ALA A 50 5.01 -5.88 3.87
N GLN A 51 4.19 -5.72 2.83
CA GLN A 51 4.55 -4.99 1.61
C GLN A 51 4.90 -3.53 1.89
N LEU A 52 4.10 -2.85 2.73
CA LEU A 52 4.35 -1.46 3.08
C LEU A 52 5.68 -1.29 3.82
N ALA A 53 6.00 -2.19 4.75
CA ALA A 53 7.27 -2.17 5.48
C ALA A 53 8.49 -2.20 4.54
N LEU A 54 8.45 -2.99 3.46
CA LEU A 54 9.53 -2.99 2.45
C LEU A 54 9.69 -1.65 1.72
N THR A 55 8.61 -0.90 1.55
CA THR A 55 8.67 0.39 0.84
C THR A 55 9.16 1.53 1.72
N CYS A 56 8.91 1.47 3.04
CA CYS A 56 9.29 2.51 3.99
C CYS A 56 10.67 2.30 4.60
N GLU A 57 11.13 1.05 4.71
CA GLU A 57 12.38 0.70 5.36
C GLU A 57 13.45 0.28 4.34
N ASN A 58 14.73 0.36 4.72
CA ASN A 58 15.82 0.03 3.79
C ASN A 58 15.69 -1.44 3.34
N PRO A 59 15.45 -1.71 2.03
CA PRO A 59 15.13 -3.04 1.52
C PRO A 59 16.30 -4.04 1.62
N THR A 60 17.47 -3.62 2.12
CA THR A 60 18.61 -4.50 2.39
C THR A 60 18.57 -5.21 3.75
N ASN A 61 17.56 -4.95 4.60
CA ASN A 61 17.37 -5.74 5.80
C ASN A 61 16.68 -7.08 5.43
N GLY A 62 17.44 -8.18 5.47
CA GLY A 62 16.99 -9.51 5.07
C GLY A 62 15.77 -10.02 5.81
N ASP A 63 15.53 -9.54 7.04
CA ASP A 63 14.39 -9.93 7.86
C ASP A 63 13.05 -9.50 7.24
N PHE A 64 12.99 -8.34 6.57
CA PHE A 64 11.76 -7.88 5.92
C PHE A 64 11.44 -8.67 4.66
N VAL A 65 12.46 -9.02 3.87
CA VAL A 65 12.27 -9.82 2.65
C VAL A 65 11.64 -11.17 2.99
N VAL A 66 12.11 -11.82 4.07
CA VAL A 66 11.56 -13.09 4.55
C VAL A 66 10.10 -12.93 5.03
N GLN A 67 9.79 -11.85 5.75
CA GLN A 67 8.42 -11.59 6.21
C GLN A 67 7.45 -11.39 5.04
N VAL A 68 7.83 -10.63 4.02
CA VAL A 68 6.99 -10.42 2.84
C VAL A 68 6.81 -11.70 2.05
N GLN A 69 7.89 -12.47 1.86
CA GLN A 69 7.80 -13.76 1.18
C GLN A 69 6.78 -14.68 1.87
N LYS A 70 6.86 -14.80 3.20
CA LYS A 70 5.91 -15.60 3.99
C LYS A 70 4.47 -15.09 3.87
N ALA A 71 4.26 -13.77 3.94
CA ALA A 71 2.92 -13.20 3.83
C ALA A 71 2.33 -13.34 2.41
N MET A 72 3.17 -13.33 1.38
CA MET A 72 2.77 -13.60 0.00
C MET A 72 2.43 -15.07 -0.22
N GLU A 73 3.18 -15.99 0.38
CA GLU A 73 2.87 -17.43 0.35
C GLU A 73 1.52 -17.73 1.02
N GLU A 74 1.26 -17.12 2.18
CA GLU A 74 -0.04 -17.24 2.88
C GLU A 74 -1.19 -16.72 2.00
N LEU A 75 -1.02 -15.56 1.37
CA LEU A 75 -2.02 -14.99 0.46
C LEU A 75 -2.25 -15.90 -0.76
N GLN A 76 -1.19 -16.40 -1.40
CA GLN A 76 -1.31 -17.27 -2.57
C GLN A 76 -2.02 -18.58 -2.21
N ALA A 77 -1.69 -19.19 -1.07
CA ALA A 77 -2.36 -20.40 -0.59
C ALA A 77 -3.87 -20.15 -0.36
N TYR A 78 -4.21 -19.04 0.29
CA TYR A 78 -5.60 -18.66 0.52
C TYR A 78 -6.37 -18.41 -0.80
N ILE A 79 -5.79 -17.64 -1.73
CA ILE A 79 -6.43 -17.36 -3.03
C ILE A 79 -6.57 -18.65 -3.85
N LYS A 80 -5.62 -19.58 -3.76
CA LYS A 80 -5.70 -20.88 -4.41
C LYS A 80 -6.93 -21.66 -3.92
N GLU A 81 -7.09 -21.80 -2.60
CA GLU A 81 -8.25 -22.49 -2.01
C GLU A 81 -9.56 -21.81 -2.40
N LEU A 82 -9.61 -20.48 -2.32
CA LEU A 82 -10.78 -19.70 -2.70
C LEU A 82 -11.12 -19.86 -4.18
N SER A 83 -10.11 -19.87 -5.06
CA SER A 83 -10.30 -20.04 -6.50
C SER A 83 -10.87 -21.42 -6.86
N ALA A 84 -10.46 -22.47 -6.14
CA ALA A 84 -11.00 -23.82 -6.33
C ALA A 84 -12.48 -23.89 -5.93
N GLU A 85 -12.86 -23.27 -4.81
CA GLU A 85 -14.26 -23.17 -4.40
C GLU A 85 -15.08 -22.35 -5.41
N ARG A 86 -14.58 -21.20 -5.88
CA ARG A 86 -15.28 -20.35 -6.85
C ARG A 86 -15.38 -20.97 -8.23
N ARG A 87 -14.45 -21.86 -8.61
CA ARG A 87 -14.56 -22.65 -9.85
C ARG A 87 -15.74 -23.62 -9.78
N ALA A 88 -15.99 -24.23 -8.62
CA ALA A 88 -17.12 -25.13 -8.40
C ALA A 88 -18.44 -24.38 -8.16
N ASN A 89 -18.39 -23.24 -7.47
CA ASN A 89 -19.55 -22.42 -7.10
C ASN A 89 -19.30 -20.94 -7.43
N PRO A 90 -19.42 -20.55 -8.72
CA PRO A 90 -19.14 -19.19 -9.15
C PRO A 90 -20.04 -18.14 -8.49
N ARG A 91 -19.46 -16.98 -8.17
CA ARG A 91 -20.15 -15.79 -7.66
C ARG A 91 -19.87 -14.59 -8.57
N ASP A 92 -20.49 -13.44 -8.27
CA ASP A 92 -20.16 -12.20 -8.99
C ASP A 92 -18.94 -11.50 -8.36
N ASP A 93 -17.77 -12.10 -8.55
CA ASP A 93 -16.48 -11.56 -8.12
C ASP A 93 -15.39 -11.86 -9.17
N VAL A 94 -14.24 -11.17 -9.05
CA VAL A 94 -13.15 -11.31 -10.02
C VAL A 94 -12.53 -12.71 -9.98
N ILE A 95 -12.38 -13.33 -8.80
CA ILE A 95 -11.84 -14.69 -8.71
C ILE A 95 -12.73 -15.68 -9.48
N SER A 96 -14.05 -15.59 -9.34
CA SER A 96 -14.98 -16.42 -10.12
C SER A 96 -14.81 -16.19 -11.61
N LYS A 97 -14.74 -14.92 -12.04
CA LYS A 97 -14.55 -14.56 -13.45
C LYS A 97 -13.26 -15.14 -14.03
N LEU A 98 -12.15 -15.09 -13.27
CA LEU A 98 -10.88 -15.67 -13.68
C LEU A 98 -10.92 -17.21 -13.65
N ALA A 99 -11.49 -17.80 -12.59
CA ALA A 99 -11.55 -19.25 -12.40
C ALA A 99 -12.38 -19.98 -13.46
N THR A 100 -13.37 -19.29 -14.04
CA THR A 100 -14.22 -19.80 -15.12
C THR A 100 -13.89 -19.22 -16.49
N ALA A 101 -12.86 -18.36 -16.60
CA ALA A 101 -12.50 -17.74 -17.87
C ALA A 101 -11.94 -18.76 -18.86
N THR A 102 -12.30 -18.59 -20.13
CA THR A 102 -11.69 -19.27 -21.27
C THR A 102 -11.04 -18.23 -22.18
N VAL A 103 -9.76 -18.39 -22.49
CA VAL A 103 -8.97 -17.52 -23.35
C VAL A 103 -8.33 -18.40 -24.42
N GLN A 104 -8.54 -18.08 -25.71
CA GLN A 104 -8.00 -18.90 -26.82
C GLN A 104 -8.33 -20.39 -26.67
N ASP A 105 -9.60 -20.69 -26.38
CA ASP A 105 -10.13 -22.05 -26.22
C ASP A 105 -9.49 -22.88 -25.08
N ARG A 106 -8.74 -22.25 -24.17
CA ARG A 106 -8.26 -22.88 -22.93
C ARG A 106 -8.78 -22.16 -21.69
N SER A 107 -9.06 -22.92 -20.65
CA SER A 107 -9.29 -22.35 -19.32
C SER A 107 -7.98 -21.86 -18.72
N LEU A 108 -8.06 -20.86 -17.85
CA LEU A 108 -6.92 -20.49 -17.02
C LEU A 108 -6.63 -21.61 -16.02
N ASP A 109 -5.36 -21.96 -15.88
CA ASP A 109 -4.94 -22.89 -14.85
C ASP A 109 -5.00 -22.25 -13.44
N GLU A 110 -4.76 -23.06 -12.41
CA GLU A 110 -4.82 -22.58 -11.03
C GLU A 110 -3.78 -21.50 -10.73
N GLU A 111 -2.56 -21.66 -11.23
CA GLU A 111 -1.46 -20.74 -10.97
C GLU A 111 -1.71 -19.39 -11.66
N GLU A 112 -2.23 -19.40 -12.88
CA GLU A 112 -2.62 -18.20 -13.62
C GLU A 112 -3.71 -17.41 -12.88
N VAL A 113 -4.74 -18.09 -12.36
CA VAL A 113 -5.82 -17.44 -11.62
C VAL A 113 -5.28 -16.80 -10.33
N VAL A 114 -4.44 -17.52 -9.59
CA VAL A 114 -3.81 -17.01 -8.37
C VAL A 114 -2.92 -15.80 -8.68
N ASN A 115 -2.02 -15.91 -9.66
CA ASN A 115 -1.08 -14.85 -10.02
C ASN A 115 -1.80 -13.59 -10.50
N LEU A 116 -2.83 -13.73 -11.34
CA LEU A 116 -3.63 -12.59 -11.81
C LEU A 116 -4.41 -11.94 -10.66
N THR A 117 -4.97 -12.74 -9.76
CA THR A 117 -5.70 -12.21 -8.59
C THR A 117 -4.76 -11.42 -7.66
N VAL A 118 -3.59 -11.97 -7.36
CA VAL A 118 -2.57 -11.31 -6.53
C VAL A 118 -2.06 -10.03 -7.21
N LEU A 119 -1.84 -10.07 -8.53
CA LEU A 119 -1.45 -8.90 -9.31
C LEU A 119 -2.50 -7.78 -9.21
N LEU A 120 -3.78 -8.10 -9.37
CA LEU A 120 -4.88 -7.14 -9.25
C LEU A 120 -4.99 -6.58 -7.83
N TRP A 121 -4.81 -7.43 -6.82
CA TRP A 121 -4.78 -7.01 -5.41
C TRP A 121 -3.66 -5.99 -5.14
N LEU A 122 -2.41 -6.32 -5.52
CA LEU A 122 -1.26 -5.42 -5.37
C LEU A 122 -1.46 -4.10 -6.12
N ALA A 123 -1.89 -4.19 -7.39
CA ALA A 123 -2.07 -3.02 -8.25
C ALA A 123 -3.15 -2.08 -7.71
N GLY A 124 -4.26 -2.63 -7.20
CA GLY A 124 -5.39 -1.87 -6.68
C GLY A 124 -5.14 -1.20 -5.32
N HIS A 125 -4.24 -1.77 -4.51
CA HIS A 125 -4.00 -1.28 -3.15
C HIS A 125 -2.94 -0.17 -3.09
N LEU A 126 -1.69 -0.49 -3.42
CA LEU A 126 -0.55 0.39 -3.13
C LEU A 126 -0.59 1.68 -3.95
N THR A 127 -0.88 1.59 -5.25
CA THR A 127 -0.89 2.75 -6.15
C THR A 127 -1.98 3.75 -5.78
N THR A 128 -3.19 3.25 -5.52
CA THR A 128 -4.35 4.07 -5.13
C THR A 128 -4.14 4.69 -3.76
N MET A 129 -3.54 3.96 -2.81
CA MET A 129 -3.19 4.50 -1.49
C MET A 129 -2.25 5.70 -1.64
N SER A 130 -1.15 5.56 -2.39
CA SER A 130 -0.23 6.67 -2.63
C SER A 130 -0.88 7.83 -3.38
N LEU A 131 -1.74 7.54 -4.37
CA LEU A 131 -2.49 8.55 -5.10
C LEU A 131 -3.40 9.37 -4.17
N LEU A 132 -4.17 8.71 -3.29
CA LEU A 132 -5.06 9.39 -2.35
C LEU A 132 -4.29 10.26 -1.35
N GLY A 133 -3.19 9.73 -0.79
CA GLY A 133 -2.33 10.49 0.11
C GLY A 133 -1.76 11.74 -0.56
N ASN A 134 -1.18 11.58 -1.76
CA ASN A 134 -0.61 12.69 -2.52
C ASN A 134 -1.67 13.70 -2.96
N MET A 135 -2.86 13.25 -3.36
CA MET A 135 -3.96 14.12 -3.75
C MET A 135 -4.40 15.00 -2.58
N MET A 136 -4.57 14.42 -1.39
CA MET A 136 -4.99 15.17 -0.20
C MET A 136 -3.91 16.16 0.26
N LEU A 137 -2.64 15.77 0.20
CA LEU A 137 -1.52 16.69 0.46
C LEU A 137 -1.49 17.84 -0.57
N THR A 138 -1.63 17.52 -1.85
CA THR A 138 -1.62 18.55 -2.91
C THR A 138 -2.78 19.52 -2.73
N LEU A 139 -3.99 19.03 -2.45
CA LEU A 139 -5.17 19.88 -2.27
C LEU A 139 -5.10 20.74 -1.00
N SER A 140 -4.45 20.28 0.07
CA SER A 140 -4.27 21.08 1.29
C SER A 140 -3.29 22.24 1.09
N GLU A 141 -2.29 22.06 0.22
CA GLU A 141 -1.36 23.12 -0.20
C GLU A 141 -1.96 24.09 -1.23
N HIS A 142 -3.07 23.72 -1.88
CA HIS A 142 -3.69 24.44 -3.00
C HIS A 142 -5.18 24.74 -2.76
N PRO A 143 -5.52 25.69 -1.85
CA PRO A 143 -6.89 25.92 -1.41
C PRO A 143 -7.85 26.42 -2.51
N GLY A 144 -7.34 27.09 -3.55
CA GLY A 144 -8.14 27.50 -4.71
C GLY A 144 -8.69 26.29 -5.48
N GLN A 145 -7.83 25.32 -5.76
CA GLN A 145 -8.19 24.07 -6.42
C GLN A 145 -9.13 23.22 -5.53
N LEU A 146 -8.90 23.20 -4.22
CA LEU A 146 -9.81 22.54 -3.28
C LEU A 146 -11.22 23.17 -3.30
N ALA A 147 -11.31 24.50 -3.39
CA ALA A 147 -12.60 25.19 -3.51
C ALA A 147 -13.33 24.84 -4.82
N GLU A 148 -12.60 24.70 -5.94
CA GLU A 148 -13.17 24.26 -7.21
C GLU A 148 -13.71 22.81 -7.15
N VAL A 149 -12.97 21.89 -6.54
CA VAL A 149 -13.40 20.48 -6.37
C VAL A 149 -14.60 20.35 -5.43
N ARG A 150 -14.74 21.25 -4.44
CA ARG A 150 -15.88 21.30 -3.51
C ARG A 150 -17.13 21.93 -4.12
N ALA A 151 -17.00 22.69 -5.20
CA ALA A 151 -18.16 23.29 -5.87
C ALA A 151 -19.10 22.18 -6.41
N PRO A 152 -20.42 22.38 -6.38
CA PRO A 152 -21.37 21.36 -6.81
C PRO A 152 -21.10 20.89 -8.25
N ALA A 153 -21.19 19.58 -8.46
CA ALA A 153 -20.74 18.87 -9.66
C ALA A 153 -21.31 19.38 -10.99
N THR A 154 -22.40 20.15 -10.97
CA THR A 154 -22.98 20.80 -12.17
C THR A 154 -22.12 21.93 -12.73
N SER A 155 -21.16 22.47 -11.97
CA SER A 155 -20.20 23.49 -12.45
C SER A 155 -18.80 22.94 -12.70
N ALA A 156 -18.50 21.74 -12.18
CA ALA A 156 -17.22 21.07 -12.35
C ALA A 156 -17.24 20.21 -13.63
N SER A 157 -17.22 20.87 -14.78
CA SER A 157 -16.44 20.27 -15.88
C SER A 157 -15.01 20.26 -15.36
N THR A 158 -14.52 19.12 -14.87
CA THR A 158 -13.11 18.90 -14.53
C THR A 158 -12.31 19.07 -15.82
N ARG A 159 -12.12 20.32 -16.24
CA ARG A 159 -11.20 20.67 -17.30
C ARG A 159 -9.83 20.56 -16.66
N ILE A 160 -9.12 19.50 -16.99
CA ILE A 160 -7.68 19.45 -16.78
C ILE A 160 -7.11 20.42 -17.84
N PRO A 161 -6.63 21.63 -17.47
CA PRO A 161 -5.99 22.48 -18.45
C PRO A 161 -4.74 21.76 -18.97
N MET A 162 -4.77 21.38 -20.25
CA MET A 162 -3.63 20.74 -20.95
C MET A 162 -2.43 21.69 -21.14
N SER A 163 -2.50 22.92 -20.63
CA SER A 163 -1.45 23.93 -20.79
C SER A 163 -0.39 23.82 -19.69
N SER A 164 0.54 22.86 -19.83
CA SER A 164 1.99 23.04 -19.52
C SER A 164 2.83 21.75 -19.53
N THR A 165 2.47 20.67 -20.24
CA THR A 165 3.43 19.58 -20.51
C THR A 165 4.39 19.96 -21.65
N SER A 166 5.15 21.04 -21.46
CA SER A 166 6.40 21.24 -22.17
C SER A 166 7.52 20.61 -21.35
N GLY A 167 7.84 19.35 -21.65
CA GLY A 167 9.10 18.74 -21.23
C GLY A 167 9.03 17.67 -20.15
N ALA A 168 8.30 16.58 -20.39
CA ALA A 168 8.63 15.26 -19.81
C ALA A 168 7.77 14.19 -20.49
N THR A 169 8.23 13.62 -21.60
CA THR A 169 7.76 12.30 -22.04
C THR A 169 8.24 11.27 -21.03
N PRO A 170 7.35 10.55 -20.32
CA PRO A 170 7.78 9.45 -19.46
C PRO A 170 8.05 8.25 -20.35
N THR A 171 9.32 8.03 -20.71
CA THR A 171 9.77 6.78 -21.33
C THR A 171 9.82 5.71 -20.24
N LEU A 172 8.69 5.03 -20.01
CA LEU A 172 8.57 3.93 -19.06
C LEU A 172 8.87 2.57 -19.74
N ASN A 173 9.92 2.49 -20.57
CA ASN A 173 10.47 1.20 -20.98
C ASN A 173 11.86 1.38 -21.62
N SER A 174 12.92 1.02 -20.89
CA SER A 174 14.23 0.77 -21.47
C SER A 174 14.44 -0.74 -21.47
N PRO A 175 14.63 -1.42 -22.62
CA PRO A 175 14.93 -2.84 -22.61
C PRO A 175 16.28 -3.09 -21.92
N SER A 176 16.35 -4.16 -21.13
CA SER A 176 17.55 -4.60 -20.42
C SER A 176 18.75 -4.71 -21.38
N PRO A 177 19.90 -4.08 -21.10
CA PRO A 177 21.05 -4.17 -22.00
C PRO A 177 21.65 -5.58 -21.92
N GLN A 178 21.57 -6.32 -23.04
CA GLN A 178 22.39 -7.51 -23.23
C GLN A 178 23.86 -7.10 -23.24
N ALA A 179 24.69 -7.89 -22.55
CA ALA A 179 26.09 -7.62 -22.30
C ALA A 179 26.90 -7.48 -23.59
N SER A 180 27.47 -6.30 -23.82
CA SER A 180 28.87 -6.04 -24.19
C SER A 180 28.98 -4.67 -24.84
N THR A 181 29.67 -3.72 -24.19
CA THR A 181 30.59 -2.72 -24.76
C THR A 181 31.07 -1.80 -23.61
N THR A 182 32.38 -1.73 -23.41
CA THR A 182 33.07 -0.79 -22.53
C THR A 182 32.79 0.65 -22.93
N ALA A 183 32.21 1.47 -22.03
CA ALA A 183 32.13 2.92 -22.19
C ALA A 183 32.40 3.61 -20.84
N SER A 184 33.29 4.61 -20.90
CA SER A 184 33.88 5.34 -19.77
C SER A 184 32.86 6.06 -18.88
N ALA A 185 33.14 6.09 -17.57
CA ALA A 185 32.30 6.73 -16.56
C ALA A 185 32.32 8.27 -16.68
N PRO A 186 31.16 8.96 -16.62
CA PRO A 186 31.12 10.40 -16.42
C PRO A 186 31.25 10.75 -14.93
N THR A 187 32.18 11.64 -14.61
CA THR A 187 32.37 12.23 -13.28
C THR A 187 31.35 13.34 -13.05
N TRP A 188 30.47 13.19 -12.05
CA TRP A 188 29.56 14.26 -11.62
C TRP A 188 30.17 15.05 -10.46
N PRO A 189 30.14 16.40 -10.47
CA PRO A 189 30.65 17.19 -9.37
C PRO A 189 29.71 17.13 -8.16
N VAL A 190 30.23 16.65 -7.03
CA VAL A 190 29.56 16.70 -5.72
C VAL A 190 29.61 18.14 -5.21
N SER A 191 28.49 18.85 -5.23
CA SER A 191 28.34 20.08 -4.44
C SER A 191 27.82 19.72 -3.05
N ARG A 192 28.62 20.07 -2.03
CA ARG A 192 28.36 19.84 -0.62
C ARG A 192 27.26 20.79 -0.16
N ARG A 193 26.04 20.31 0.06
CA ARG A 193 24.96 21.07 0.73
C ARG A 193 24.88 20.65 2.19
N GLU A 194 25.00 21.64 3.07
CA GLU A 194 25.06 21.51 4.53
C GLU A 194 23.79 20.85 5.10
N SER A 195 23.99 19.97 6.08
CA SER A 195 22.92 19.32 6.83
C SER A 195 22.23 20.33 7.74
N ARG A 196 20.97 20.64 7.46
CA ARG A 196 20.05 21.16 8.49
C ARG A 196 19.17 20.02 8.98
N SER A 197 19.39 19.69 10.25
CA SER A 197 18.66 18.81 11.15
C SER A 197 17.18 18.59 10.81
N THR A 198 16.82 17.34 10.49
CA THR A 198 15.48 16.77 10.61
C THR A 198 15.46 15.72 11.74
N ARG A 199 15.96 16.10 12.93
CA ARG A 199 15.74 15.34 14.17
C ARG A 199 14.77 16.11 15.07
N SER A 200 13.46 15.97 14.85
CA SER A 200 12.49 16.37 15.89
C SER A 200 11.13 15.68 15.86
N TRP A 201 10.87 14.68 15.00
CA TRP A 201 9.52 14.09 14.87
C TRP A 201 9.33 12.69 15.47
N ILE A 202 10.32 12.14 16.18
CA ILE A 202 10.17 10.84 16.85
C ILE A 202 10.71 10.92 18.27
N ALA A 203 9.84 11.20 19.22
CA ALA A 203 10.03 10.87 20.62
C ALA A 203 8.67 10.52 21.25
N MET A 204 8.41 9.22 21.40
CA MET A 204 7.50 8.71 22.42
C MET A 204 8.31 7.91 23.46
N PRO A 205 7.93 7.97 24.75
CA PRO A 205 8.77 7.53 25.85
C PRO A 205 8.81 6.01 25.98
N SER A 206 10.02 5.47 26.10
CA SER A 206 10.29 4.08 26.44
C SER A 206 9.97 3.81 27.92
N SER A 207 9.09 2.84 28.16
CA SER A 207 8.85 2.22 29.47
C SER A 207 10.08 1.41 29.93
N PRO A 208 10.46 1.44 31.22
CA PRO A 208 11.65 0.75 31.71
C PRO A 208 11.37 -0.72 32.04
N SER A 209 12.24 -1.61 31.56
CA SER A 209 12.33 -3.03 31.96
C SER A 209 13.11 -3.21 33.28
N PRO A 210 12.89 -4.33 34.01
CA PRO A 210 13.22 -4.45 35.42
C PRO A 210 14.67 -4.89 35.66
N GLY A 211 15.37 -4.17 36.54
CA GLY A 211 16.69 -4.55 37.06
C GLY A 211 16.58 -5.33 38.37
N SER A 212 17.22 -6.48 38.43
CA SER A 212 17.27 -7.39 39.57
C SER A 212 18.36 -7.04 40.60
N SER A 213 18.07 -7.39 41.86
CA SER A 213 18.97 -7.75 42.98
C SER A 213 19.51 -6.64 43.89
N GLY A 214 18.98 -6.63 45.12
CA GLY A 214 19.53 -5.98 46.32
C GLY A 214 18.95 -6.67 47.56
N THR A 215 19.84 -7.11 48.44
CA THR A 215 19.69 -8.03 49.60
C THR A 215 18.66 -7.65 50.68
N PRO A 216 18.18 -8.62 51.50
CA PRO A 216 17.15 -8.37 52.50
C PRO A 216 17.74 -7.82 53.82
N ARG A 217 17.10 -6.78 54.36
CA ARG A 217 17.27 -6.31 55.74
C ARG A 217 16.00 -6.60 56.54
N THR A 218 16.08 -7.46 57.54
CA THR A 218 15.30 -7.38 58.78
C THR A 218 15.74 -6.14 59.59
N PRO A 219 14.97 -5.54 60.54
CA PRO A 219 14.19 -6.25 61.57
C PRO A 219 12.91 -5.57 62.15
N SER A 220 12.29 -6.30 63.08
CA SER A 220 11.54 -5.88 64.29
C SER A 220 10.07 -5.43 64.24
N ALA A 221 9.24 -6.29 64.86
CA ALA A 221 8.18 -6.05 65.85
C ALA A 221 7.75 -4.60 66.15
N ILE A 222 6.43 -4.34 66.11
CA ILE A 222 5.47 -4.37 67.23
C ILE A 222 4.05 -4.45 66.62
#